data_AF-A0A3D1ID10-F1
#
_entry.id   AF-A0A3D1ID10-F1
#
_cell.length_a   1.000
_cell.length_b   1.000
_cell.length_c   1.000
_cell.angle_alpha   90.00
_cell.angle_beta   90.00
_cell.angle_gamma   90.00
#
_symmetry.space_group_name_H-M   'P 1'
#
loop_
_entity.id
_entity.type
_entity.pdbx_description
1 polymer ?
#
loop_
_entity_poly.entity_id
_entity_poly.type
_entity_poly.pdbx_seq_one_letter_code
_entity_poly.pdbx_strand_id
1 'polypeptide(L)' 'MLDRYFDHAATSPLDPRVLRAMLPWLGERFGNAHSIHSWGRRARAAVE' A
#
# COMPACT_ATOMS: atom_id res chain seq x y z
N MET A 1 -0.31 -22.29 -1.10
CA MET A 1 -1.34 -22.56 -2.12
C MET A 1 -2.64 -22.10 -1.50
N LEU A 2 -3.30 -21.07 -2.04
CA LEU A 2 -4.66 -20.79 -1.57
C LEU A 2 -5.50 -21.97 -2.05
N ASP A 3 -5.82 -22.87 -1.12
CA ASP A 3 -6.90 -23.82 -1.33
C ASP A 3 -8.13 -23.01 -1.80
N ARG A 4 -8.80 -23.52 -2.83
CA ARG A 4 -9.80 -22.82 -3.65
C ARG A 4 -10.62 -21.79 -2.85
N TYR A 5 -10.40 -20.51 -3.10
CA TYR A 5 -11.10 -19.39 -2.45
C TYR A 5 -12.21 -18.87 -3.38
N PHE A 6 -13.44 -18.82 -2.88
CA PHE A 6 -14.61 -18.42 -3.68
C PHE A 6 -15.39 -17.24 -3.08
N ASP A 7 -14.90 -16.63 -1.99
CA ASP A 7 -15.59 -15.53 -1.29
C ASP A 7 -15.08 -14.13 -1.70
N HIS A 8 -14.97 -13.90 -3.00
CA HIS A 8 -14.46 -12.62 -3.54
C HIS A 8 -15.38 -11.41 -3.30
N ALA A 9 -16.63 -11.65 -2.92
CA ALA A 9 -17.58 -10.59 -2.57
C ALA A 9 -17.26 -9.96 -1.21
N ALA A 10 -16.69 -10.73 -0.27
CA ALA A 10 -16.28 -10.22 1.04
C ALA A 10 -14.92 -9.49 0.97
N THR A 11 -13.92 -10.13 0.37
CA THR A 11 -12.59 -9.55 0.17
C THR A 11 -11.83 -10.27 -0.93
N SER A 12 -10.67 -9.74 -1.33
CA SER A 12 -9.82 -10.35 -2.35
C SER A 12 -8.37 -10.45 -1.88
N PRO A 13 -7.62 -11.49 -2.31
CA PRO A 13 -6.19 -11.53 -2.11
C PRO A 13 -5.52 -10.30 -2.74
N LEU A 14 -4.57 -9.71 -2.03
CA LEU A 14 -3.81 -8.58 -2.53
C LEU A 14 -3.03 -8.99 -3.80
N ASP A 15 -3.20 -8.27 -4.90
CA ASP A 15 -2.42 -8.49 -6.12
C ASP A 15 -0.92 -8.30 -5.80
N PRO A 16 -0.03 -9.25 -6.19
CA PRO A 16 1.40 -9.13 -5.92
C PRO A 16 2.04 -7.83 -6.44
N ARG A 17 1.50 -7.23 -7.49
CA ARG A 17 1.94 -5.92 -8.02
C ARG A 17 1.58 -4.79 -7.06
N VAL A 18 0.39 -4.83 -6.48
CA VAL A 18 -0.06 -3.85 -5.48
C VAL A 18 0.78 -3.99 -4.21
N LEU A 19 1.02 -5.23 -3.74
CA LEU A 19 1.92 -5.47 -2.61
C LEU A 19 3.31 -4.86 -2.84
N ARG A 20 3.91 -5.11 -4.02
CA ARG A 20 5.22 -4.53 -4.36
C ARG A 20 5.21 -3.00 -4.42
N ALA A 21 4.12 -2.38 -4.87
CA ALA A 21 3.98 -0.93 -4.87
C ALA A 21 3.86 -0.35 -3.45
N MET A 22 3.22 -1.09 -2.53
CA MET A 22 3.02 -0.66 -1.14
C MET A 22 4.29 -0.84 -0.28
N LEU A 23 5.04 -1.92 -0.46
CA LEU A 23 6.17 -2.30 0.41
C LEU A 23 7.18 -1.17 0.70
N PRO A 24 7.62 -0.34 -0.27
CA PRO A 24 8.54 0.75 0.01
C PRO A 24 8.03 1.75 1.06
N TRP A 25 6.72 1.96 1.14
CA TRP A 25 6.07 2.91 2.05
C TRP A 25 5.84 2.34 3.45
N LEU A 26 5.92 1.02 3.60
CA LEU A 26 5.91 0.33 4.90
C LEU A 26 7.31 0.20 5.50
N GLY A 27 8.36 0.48 4.71
CA GLY A 27 9.74 0.50 5.15
C GLY A 27 10.35 1.89 5.02
N GLU A 28 11.32 2.04 4.13
CA GLU A 28 12.22 3.20 4.06
C GLU A 28 11.57 4.52 3.61
N ARG A 29 10.43 4.48 2.92
CA ARG A 29 9.77 5.68 2.39
C ARG A 29 8.63 6.20 3.28
N PHE A 30 8.68 5.93 4.58
CA PHE A 30 7.66 6.35 5.54
C PHE A 30 7.45 7.87 5.59
N GLY A 31 6.30 8.30 6.10
CA GLY A 31 5.99 9.71 6.33
C GLY A 31 4.51 9.93 6.58
N ASN A 32 4.17 10.93 7.39
CA ASN A 32 2.78 11.35 7.57
C ASN A 32 2.37 12.24 6.38
N ALA A 33 1.37 11.82 5.61
CA ALA A 33 0.86 12.57 4.44
C ALA A 33 0.32 13.97 4.77
N HIS A 34 0.04 14.26 6.06
CA HIS A 34 -0.35 15.59 6.52
C HIS A 34 0.82 16.50 6.88
N SER A 35 2.07 15.98 6.91
CA SER A 35 3.24 16.79 7.23
C SER A 35 3.69 17.64 6.03
N ILE A 36 4.07 18.89 6.29
CA ILE A 36 4.52 19.84 5.27
C ILE A 36 5.97 19.61 4.79
N HIS A 37 6.78 18.88 5.56
CA HIS A 37 8.17 18.60 5.21
C HIS A 37 8.30 17.58 4.07
N SER A 38 9.49 17.44 3.49
CA SER A 38 9.74 16.63 2.29
C SER A 38 9.20 15.20 2.38
N TRP A 39 9.40 14.51 3.51
CA TRP A 39 8.89 13.16 3.74
C TRP A 39 7.36 13.08 3.67
N GLY A 40 6.63 14.04 4.25
CA GLY A 40 5.18 14.07 4.22
C GLY A 40 4.63 14.40 2.84
N ARG A 41 5.26 15.33 2.12
CA ARG A 41 4.90 15.62 0.71
C ARG A 41 5.06 14.41 -0.19
N ARG A 42 6.12 13.61 -0.02
CA ARG A 42 6.31 12.35 -0.75
C ARG A 42 5.23 11.31 -0.40
N ALA A 43 4.93 11.14 0.89
CA ALA A 43 3.88 10.22 1.33
C ALA A 43 2.50 10.62 0.79
N ARG A 44 2.17 11.92 0.79
CA ARG A 44 0.94 12.45 0.19
C ARG A 44 0.85 12.12 -1.29
N ALA A 45 1.91 12.37 -2.05
CA ALA A 45 1.94 12.06 -3.48
C ALA A 45 1.84 10.56 -3.81
N ALA A 46 1.96 9.67 -2.82
CA ALA A 46 1.82 8.24 -3.00
C ALA A 46 0.39 7.72 -2.80
N VAL A 47 -0.46 8.52 -2.15
CA VAL A 47 -1.84 8.15 -1.78
C VAL A 47 -2.90 9.00 -2.48
N GLU A 48 -2.50 10.09 -3.13
CA GLU A 48 -3.33 10.94 -4.03
C GLU A 48 -3.13 10.53 -5.49
#